data_AF-A0A378XV48-F1
#
_entry.id   AF-A0A378XV48-F1
#
_cell.length_a   1.000
_cell.length_b   1.000
_cell.length_c   1.000
_cell.angle_alpha   90.00
_cell.angle_beta   90.00
_cell.angle_gamma   90.00
#
_symmetry.space_group_name_H-M   'P 1'
#
loop_
_entity.id
_entity.type
_entity.pdbx_description
1 polymer ?
#
loop_
_entity_poly.entity_id
_entity_poly.type
_entity_poly.pdbx_seq_one_letter_code
_entity_poly.pdbx_strand_id
1 'polypeptide(L)'
;MRIMNEKINKHLTAERAMQIAENYKEKYNLSGTIDGTKERTVKFYTQFDDSNLPVWLVMVSIIPTVFQADDEYTIVISDAEEQVKYLIDPNGHYYAPHTKKDGLTDEEFNRLWNEDSEDN
;
A
#
# COMPACT_ATOMS: atom_id res chain seq x y z
N MET A 1 -5.56 38.03 7.74
CA MET A 1 -4.98 36.68 7.85
C MET A 1 -4.49 36.30 6.46
N ARG A 2 -3.16 36.24 6.23
CA ARG A 2 -2.60 35.84 4.93
C ARG A 2 -2.76 34.33 4.81
N ILE A 3 -3.57 33.87 3.86
CA ILE A 3 -3.51 32.47 3.41
C ILE A 3 -2.19 32.37 2.66
N MET A 4 -1.18 31.79 3.31
CA MET A 4 0.06 31.43 2.62
C MET A 4 -0.30 30.28 1.69
N ASN A 5 -0.26 30.54 0.38
CA ASN A 5 -0.19 29.50 -0.63
C ASN A 5 1.17 28.81 -0.44
N GLU A 6 1.27 27.89 0.51
CA GLU A 6 2.38 26.96 0.55
C GLU A 6 2.30 26.14 -0.73
N LYS A 7 3.27 26.37 -1.60
CA LYS A 7 3.44 25.60 -2.83
C LYS A 7 3.71 24.17 -2.38
N ILE A 8 2.70 23.30 -2.47
CA ILE A 8 2.83 21.88 -2.18
C ILE A 8 3.97 21.37 -3.05
N ASN A 9 5.11 21.06 -2.43
CA ASN A 9 6.30 20.64 -3.15
C ASN A 9 6.17 19.15 -3.43
N LYS A 10 5.58 18.87 -4.58
CA LYS A 10 5.25 17.53 -5.05
C LYS A 10 6.42 17.01 -5.86
N HIS A 11 7.07 15.96 -5.38
CA HIS A 11 8.31 15.43 -5.96
C HIS A 11 8.02 14.51 -7.14
N LEU A 12 6.97 13.70 -7.06
CA LEU A 12 6.57 12.81 -8.15
C LEU A 12 5.51 13.46 -9.05
N THR A 13 5.32 12.87 -10.23
CA THR A 13 4.11 13.08 -11.05
C THR A 13 3.15 11.90 -10.89
N ALA A 14 1.92 12.05 -11.38
CA ALA A 14 0.92 10.99 -11.31
C ALA A 14 1.34 9.78 -12.15
N GLU A 15 1.91 10.04 -13.32
CA GLU A 15 2.46 9.05 -14.23
C GLU A 15 3.61 8.28 -13.56
N ARG A 16 4.48 9.00 -12.84
CA ARG A 16 5.60 8.39 -12.13
C ARG A 16 5.11 7.51 -10.97
N ALA A 17 4.12 7.97 -10.20
CA ALA A 17 3.51 7.16 -9.14
C ALA A 17 2.85 5.89 -9.69
N MET A 18 2.12 5.98 -10.81
CA MET A 18 1.55 4.80 -11.48
C MET A 18 2.62 3.84 -11.99
N GLN A 19 3.73 4.36 -12.55
CA GLN A 19 4.84 3.52 -12.99
C GLN A 19 5.51 2.79 -11.82
N ILE A 20 5.71 3.46 -10.68
CA ILE A 20 6.22 2.82 -9.44
C ILE A 20 5.26 1.71 -9.00
N ALA A 21 3.95 1.97 -9.02
CA ALA A 21 2.93 0.98 -8.66
C ALA A 21 2.96 -0.26 -9.58
N GLU A 22 3.01 -0.09 -10.90
CA GLU A 22 3.09 -1.23 -11.83
C GLU A 22 4.38 -2.03 -11.64
N ASN A 23 5.53 -1.36 -11.54
CA ASN A 23 6.80 -2.04 -11.28
C ASN A 23 6.76 -2.84 -9.96
N TYR A 24 6.11 -2.30 -8.94
CA TYR A 24 5.95 -2.98 -7.66
C TYR A 24 5.04 -4.21 -7.78
N LYS A 25 3.91 -4.08 -8.50
CA LYS A 25 3.00 -5.20 -8.77
C LYS A 25 3.71 -6.33 -9.50
N GLU A 26 4.45 -6.01 -10.56
CA GLU A 26 5.23 -6.99 -11.32
C GLU A 26 6.26 -7.69 -10.42
N LYS A 27 7.01 -6.91 -9.64
CA LYS A 27 8.04 -7.44 -8.73
C LYS A 27 7.51 -8.44 -7.70
N TYR A 28 6.30 -8.21 -7.18
CA TYR A 28 5.68 -9.05 -6.14
C TYR A 28 4.53 -9.93 -6.67
N ASN A 29 4.39 -10.05 -7.99
CA ASN A 29 3.35 -10.83 -8.66
C ASN A 29 1.93 -10.53 -8.15
N LEU A 30 1.61 -9.25 -7.97
CA LEU A 30 0.30 -8.78 -7.52
C LEU A 30 -0.67 -8.70 -8.71
N SER A 31 -1.89 -9.21 -8.53
CA SER A 31 -2.94 -9.22 -9.56
C SER A 31 -3.60 -7.85 -9.74
N GLY A 32 -4.42 -7.74 -10.79
CA GLY A 32 -5.23 -6.54 -11.06
C GLY A 32 -4.60 -5.55 -12.03
N THR A 33 -5.31 -4.46 -12.30
CA THR A 33 -5.00 -3.48 -13.35
C THR A 33 -5.10 -2.06 -12.81
N ILE A 34 -4.12 -1.22 -13.15
CA ILE A 34 -4.15 0.21 -12.86
C ILE A 34 -4.72 0.92 -14.10
N ASP A 35 -5.93 1.44 -13.98
CA ASP A 35 -6.60 2.16 -15.08
C ASP A 35 -6.27 3.65 -15.04
N GLY A 36 -5.19 4.04 -15.72
CA GLY A 36 -4.75 5.44 -15.79
C GLY A 36 -5.73 6.41 -16.47
N THR A 37 -6.84 5.92 -17.06
CA THR A 37 -7.86 6.78 -17.68
C THR A 37 -8.85 7.34 -16.65
N LYS A 38 -8.96 6.71 -15.48
CA LYS A 38 -9.87 7.15 -14.41
C LYS A 38 -9.16 8.16 -13.49
N GLU A 39 -9.77 9.32 -13.30
CA GLU A 39 -9.25 10.37 -12.41
C GLU A 39 -9.01 9.88 -10.98
N ARG A 40 -9.83 8.92 -10.50
CA ARG A 40 -9.70 8.37 -9.15
C ARG A 40 -8.50 7.45 -8.96
N THR A 41 -7.90 6.95 -10.05
CA THR A 41 -6.86 5.91 -10.00
C THR A 41 -5.60 6.38 -9.28
N VAL A 42 -5.26 7.66 -9.39
CA VAL A 42 -4.03 8.19 -8.79
C VAL A 42 -4.33 9.52 -8.12
N LYS A 43 -4.18 9.57 -6.79
CA LYS A 43 -4.44 10.77 -5.99
C LYS A 43 -3.27 11.09 -5.08
N PHE A 44 -2.99 12.38 -4.95
CA PHE A 44 -1.96 12.89 -4.06
C PHE A 44 -2.59 13.45 -2.79
N TYR A 45 -1.99 13.10 -1.65
CA TYR A 45 -2.38 13.59 -0.33
C TYR A 45 -1.16 14.22 0.33
N THR A 46 -1.29 15.45 0.81
CA THR A 46 -0.22 16.16 1.54
C THR A 46 0.05 15.57 2.91
N GLN A 47 -0.98 14.96 3.51
CA GLN A 47 -0.95 14.26 4.77
C GLN A 47 -1.79 13.01 4.64
N PHE A 48 -1.20 11.87 4.98
CA PHE A 48 -1.86 10.59 4.94
C PHE A 48 -1.34 9.72 6.08
N ASP A 49 -2.27 9.08 6.79
CA ASP A 49 -1.99 8.26 7.97
C ASP A 49 -1.35 9.06 9.12
N ASP A 50 -1.04 8.40 10.24
CA ASP A 50 -0.45 9.01 11.42
C ASP A 50 0.93 9.64 11.16
N SER A 51 1.56 9.28 10.04
CA SER A 51 2.86 9.82 9.64
C SER A 51 2.82 11.27 9.15
N ASN A 52 1.65 11.80 8.77
CA ASN A 52 1.49 13.15 8.19
C ASN A 52 2.46 13.46 7.04
N LEU A 53 2.89 12.42 6.31
CA LEU A 53 3.79 12.55 5.17
C LEU A 53 3.00 12.62 3.85
N PRO A 54 3.51 13.35 2.84
CA PRO A 54 2.91 13.36 1.52
C PRO A 54 3.03 11.99 0.83
N VAL A 55 1.91 11.51 0.27
CA VAL A 55 1.86 10.24 -0.43
C VAL A 55 1.03 10.32 -1.69
N TRP A 56 1.22 9.31 -2.53
CA TRP A 56 0.34 8.96 -3.62
C TRP A 56 -0.41 7.68 -3.31
N LEU A 57 -1.71 7.71 -3.55
CA LEU A 57 -2.56 6.53 -3.56
C LEU A 57 -2.78 6.13 -5.02
N VAL A 58 -2.44 4.89 -5.34
CA VAL A 58 -2.71 4.29 -6.65
C VAL A 58 -3.67 3.13 -6.47
N MET A 59 -4.87 3.26 -7.02
CA MET A 59 -5.90 2.22 -6.97
C MET A 59 -5.66 1.16 -8.04
N VAL A 60 -5.82 -0.10 -7.65
CA VAL A 60 -5.69 -1.26 -8.52
C VAL A 60 -7.00 -2.01 -8.52
N SER A 61 -7.61 -2.17 -9.69
CA SER A 61 -8.82 -2.97 -9.83
C SER A 61 -8.49 -4.45 -10.01
N ILE A 62 -9.05 -5.31 -9.17
CA ILE A 62 -9.01 -6.76 -9.26
C ILE A 62 -10.31 -7.21 -9.94
N ILE A 63 -10.23 -8.25 -10.77
CA ILE A 63 -11.45 -8.87 -11.31
C ILE A 63 -12.18 -9.57 -10.15
N PRO A 64 -13.42 -9.21 -9.82
CA PRO A 64 -14.18 -9.88 -8.77
C PRO A 64 -14.18 -11.38 -8.99
N THR A 65 -13.88 -12.13 -7.92
CA THR A 65 -14.13 -13.56 -7.91
C THR A 65 -15.61 -13.83 -7.64
N VAL A 66 -16.06 -15.07 -7.81
CA VAL A 66 -17.46 -15.50 -7.53
C VAL A 66 -17.94 -15.22 -6.09
N PHE A 67 -17.05 -14.78 -5.20
CA PHE A 67 -17.31 -14.53 -3.78
C PHE A 67 -17.56 -13.05 -3.42
N GLN A 68 -17.72 -12.13 -4.38
CA GLN A 68 -18.09 -10.71 -4.15
C GLN A 68 -17.19 -9.93 -3.17
N ALA A 69 -15.89 -10.26 -3.08
CA ALA A 69 -14.94 -9.40 -2.37
C ALA A 69 -14.74 -8.09 -3.14
N ASP A 70 -14.54 -6.95 -2.46
CA ASP A 70 -14.41 -5.67 -3.17
C ASP A 70 -13.29 -5.71 -4.21
N ASP A 71 -13.55 -5.00 -5.30
CA ASP A 71 -12.84 -5.14 -6.56
C ASP A 71 -11.54 -4.31 -6.61
N GLU A 72 -11.10 -3.70 -5.51
CA GLU A 72 -10.00 -2.73 -5.54
C GLU A 72 -9.11 -2.79 -4.30
N TYR A 73 -7.79 -2.70 -4.49
CA TYR A 73 -6.83 -2.43 -3.42
C TYR A 73 -6.01 -1.17 -3.75
N THR A 74 -5.38 -0.57 -2.75
CA THR A 74 -4.62 0.67 -2.90
C THR A 74 -3.13 0.43 -2.64
N ILE A 75 -2.27 0.95 -3.51
CA ILE A 75 -0.82 1.02 -3.28
C ILE A 75 -0.50 2.42 -2.76
N VAL A 76 0.17 2.50 -1.60
CA VAL A 76 0.59 3.77 -0.98
C VAL A 76 2.06 4.01 -1.28
N ILE A 77 2.37 5.13 -1.92
CA ILE A 77 3.72 5.50 -2.38
C ILE A 77 4.16 6.77 -1.68
N SER A 78 5.35 6.76 -1.09
CA SER A 78 5.98 7.95 -0.52
C SER A 78 6.39 8.90 -1.65
N ASP A 79 5.89 10.14 -1.62
CA ASP A 79 6.28 11.15 -2.61
C ASP A 79 7.77 11.53 -2.46
N ALA A 80 8.26 11.62 -1.22
CA ALA A 80 9.63 12.03 -0.94
C ALA A 80 10.66 10.93 -1.25
N GLU A 81 10.32 9.66 -1.03
CA GLU A 81 11.25 8.52 -1.15
C GLU A 81 11.11 7.77 -2.48
N GLU A 82 10.10 8.08 -3.29
CA GLU A 82 9.78 7.40 -4.55
C GLU A 82 9.59 5.88 -4.43
N GLN A 83 9.08 5.41 -3.29
CA GLN A 83 8.93 3.98 -2.99
C GLN A 83 7.57 3.64 -2.39
N VAL A 84 7.13 2.40 -2.59
CA VAL A 84 5.91 1.86 -1.96
C VAL A 84 6.14 1.69 -0.47
N LYS A 85 5.26 2.29 0.35
CA LYS A 85 5.25 2.11 1.81
C LYS A 85 4.51 0.84 2.21
N TYR A 86 3.32 0.64 1.67
CA TYR A 86 2.46 -0.51 1.93
C TYR A 86 1.31 -0.54 0.92
N LEU A 87 0.55 -1.63 0.94
CA LEU A 87 -0.74 -1.78 0.28
C LEU A 87 -1.84 -1.71 1.33
N ILE A 88 -3.02 -1.26 0.94
CA ILE A 88 -4.25 -1.32 1.72
C ILE A 88 -5.21 -2.23 0.95
N ASP A 89 -5.62 -3.33 1.55
CA ASP A 89 -6.59 -4.25 0.97
C ASP A 89 -8.01 -3.65 0.96
N PRO A 90 -8.97 -4.27 0.25
CA PRO A 90 -10.40 -3.92 0.32
C PRO A 90 -10.97 -3.61 1.71
N ASN A 91 -10.52 -4.35 2.73
CA ASN A 91 -11.04 -4.29 4.09
C ASN A 91 -10.33 -3.21 4.94
N GLY A 92 -9.40 -2.46 4.36
CA GLY A 92 -8.61 -1.44 5.06
C GLY A 92 -7.39 -1.99 5.80
N HIS A 93 -7.05 -3.26 5.65
CA HIS A 93 -5.84 -3.82 6.25
C HIS A 93 -4.61 -3.47 5.42
N TYR A 94 -3.57 -2.97 6.09
CA TYR A 94 -2.32 -2.68 5.42
C TYR A 94 -1.36 -3.86 5.45
N TYR A 95 -0.62 -4.06 4.37
CA TYR A 95 0.46 -5.06 4.30
C TYR A 95 1.57 -4.59 3.35
N ALA A 96 2.81 -5.01 3.61
CA ALA A 96 3.96 -4.62 2.80
C ALA A 96 4.81 -5.84 2.44
N PRO A 97 4.61 -6.45 1.25
CA PRO A 97 5.35 -7.63 0.79
C PRO A 97 6.88 -7.47 0.86
N HIS A 98 7.37 -6.25 0.70
CA HIS A 98 8.79 -5.92 0.77
C HIS A 98 9.37 -5.88 2.18
N THR A 99 8.53 -5.91 3.22
CA THR A 99 8.93 -5.93 4.64
C THR A 99 8.79 -7.30 5.29
N LYS A 100 8.21 -8.29 4.59
CA LYS A 100 8.20 -9.66 5.08
C LYS A 100 9.66 -10.11 5.22
N LYS A 101 10.16 -10.11 6.46
CA LYS A 101 11.04 -11.19 6.89
C LYS A 101 10.25 -12.47 6.64
N ASP A 102 10.91 -13.50 6.12
CA ASP A 102 10.34 -14.84 6.12
C ASP A 102 9.63 -15.04 7.47
N GLY A 103 8.41 -15.59 7.43
CA GLY A 103 7.54 -15.67 8.62
C GLY A 103 8.25 -16.34 9.81
N LEU A 104 7.55 -16.46 10.93
CA LEU A 104 8.08 -17.23 12.05
C LEU A 104 8.65 -18.55 11.54
N THR A 105 9.92 -18.78 11.83
CA THR A 105 10.53 -20.09 11.58
C THR A 105 9.72 -21.14 12.34
N ASP A 106 9.74 -22.40 11.90
CA ASP A 106 9.05 -23.48 12.61
C ASP A 106 9.44 -23.53 14.10
N GLU A 107 10.69 -23.14 14.43
CA GLU A 107 11.15 -23.00 15.81
C GLU A 107 10.47 -21.87 16.57
N GLU A 108 10.31 -20.70 15.97
CA GLU A 108 9.63 -19.55 16.59
C GLU A 108 8.11 -19.78 16.72
N PHE A 109 7.49 -20.43 15.73
CA PHE A 109 6.09 -20.85 15.81
C PHE A 109 5.88 -21.87 16.93
N ASN A 110 6.73 -22.89 17.01
CA ASN A 110 6.65 -23.89 18.08
C ASN A 110 6.85 -23.28 19.47
N ARG A 111 7.72 -22.27 19.63
CA ARG A 111 7.87 -21.58 20.93
C ARG A 111 6.60 -20.85 21.33
N LEU A 112 6.04 -20.04 20.43
CA LEU A 112 4.80 -19.30 20.70
C LEU A 112 3.61 -20.23 20.99
N TRP A 113 3.52 -21.35 20.28
CA TRP A 113 2.44 -22.32 20.47
C TRP A 113 2.59 -23.16 21.75
N ASN A 114 3.83 -23.48 22.14
CA ASN A 114 4.11 -24.28 23.33
C ASN A 114 4.17 -23.43 24.62
N GLU A 115 4.36 -22.11 24.54
CA GLU A 115 4.32 -21.22 25.72
C GLU A 115 2.89 -21.08 26.29
N ASP A 116 1.84 -21.21 25.48
CA ASP A 116 0.44 -21.24 25.95
C ASP A 116 0.05 -22.59 26.61
N SER A 117 0.99 -23.55 26.71
CA SER A 117 0.75 -24.90 27.22
C SER A 117 1.20 -25.16 28.66
N GLU A 118 1.87 -24.20 29.32
CA GLU A 118 2.41 -24.36 30.68
C GLU A 118 1.73 -23.44 31.69
N ASP A 119 0.44 -23.67 31.94
CA ASP A 119 -0.22 -23.33 33.21
C ASP A 119 -1.05 -24.54 33.65
N ASN A 120 -0.44 -25.41 34.47
CA ASN A 120 -1.13 -26.41 35.30
C ASN A 120 -0.35 -26.69 36.58
#